data_AF-A0A917BC61-F1
#
_entry.id   AF-A0A917BC61-F1
#
_cell.length_a   1.000
_cell.length_b   1.000
_cell.length_c   1.000
_cell.angle_alpha   90.00
_cell.angle_beta   90.00
_cell.angle_gamma   90.00
#
_symmetry.space_group_name_H-M   'P 1'
#
loop_
_entity.id
_entity.type
_entity.pdbx_description
1 polymer ?
#
loop_
_entity_poly.entity_id
_entity_poly.type
_entity_poly.pdbx_seq_one_letter_code
_entity_poly.pdbx_strand_id
1 'polypeptide(L)'
;MGATVGAHHVEPCHSVAEVHLLILWCGFLGAWLLVAGPLFQARLELREEDFEADRIRASMQEVPPPREVSSWWLLLPPVWWWLRHRRHEEFEEAMLAHISDEDYAAFSSFMNKARGWVLVGLGGLLIAAKETWELVEGNEWPTVVFWLLLALGILAAIAHTALSIRSDRREAVRRQGVRGPVGG
;
A
#
# COMPACT_ATOMS: atom_id res chain seq x y z
N MET A 1 2.75 -19.91 -72.68
CA MET A 1 1.65 -19.54 -71.75
C MET A 1 2.16 -19.70 -70.34
N GLY A 2 2.74 -18.63 -69.77
CA GLY A 2 3.21 -18.60 -68.39
C GLY A 2 2.30 -17.67 -67.60
N ALA A 3 1.54 -18.23 -66.66
CA ALA A 3 0.67 -17.46 -65.78
C ALA A 3 1.52 -16.74 -64.72
N THR A 4 1.42 -15.42 -64.70
CA THR A 4 1.97 -14.54 -63.68
C THR A 4 1.24 -14.77 -62.36
N VAL A 5 1.95 -15.30 -61.36
CA VAL A 5 1.48 -15.37 -59.97
C VAL A 5 1.41 -13.95 -59.42
N GLY A 6 0.20 -13.52 -59.08
CA GLY A 6 -0.06 -12.22 -58.47
C GLY A 6 0.56 -12.12 -57.09
N ALA A 7 1.41 -11.12 -56.88
CA ALA A 7 1.90 -10.74 -55.57
C ALA A 7 0.73 -10.13 -54.78
N HIS A 8 0.20 -10.88 -53.81
CA HIS A 8 -0.69 -10.32 -52.80
C HIS A 8 0.12 -9.38 -51.91
N HIS A 9 -0.09 -8.09 -52.10
CA HIS A 9 0.38 -7.05 -51.18
C HIS A 9 -0.42 -7.19 -49.88
N VAL A 10 0.16 -7.86 -48.89
CA VAL A 10 -0.40 -7.87 -47.53
C VAL A 10 -0.08 -6.50 -46.94
N GLU A 11 -1.09 -5.63 -46.83
CA GLU A 11 -0.93 -4.39 -46.08
C GLU A 11 -0.59 -4.72 -44.62
N PRO A 12 0.44 -4.09 -44.02
CA PRO A 12 0.75 -4.27 -42.62
C PRO A 12 -0.46 -3.88 -41.75
N CYS A 13 -0.82 -4.75 -40.81
CA CYS A 13 -1.95 -4.63 -39.91
C CYS A 13 -1.69 -3.56 -38.81
N HIS A 14 -1.56 -2.29 -39.22
CA HIS A 14 -1.25 -1.16 -38.33
C HIS A 14 -2.25 -1.03 -37.16
N SER A 15 -3.52 -1.37 -37.39
CA SER A 15 -4.56 -1.30 -36.36
C SER A 15 -4.35 -2.26 -35.20
N VAL A 16 -3.82 -3.47 -35.43
CA VAL A 16 -3.62 -4.46 -34.36
C VAL A 16 -2.43 -4.09 -33.48
N ALA A 17 -1.37 -3.55 -34.06
CA ALA A 17 -0.21 -3.07 -33.31
C ALA A 17 -0.56 -1.86 -32.42
N GLU A 18 -1.34 -0.91 -32.94
CA GLU A 18 -1.83 0.25 -32.19
C GLU A 18 -2.73 -0.16 -31.03
N VAL A 19 -3.67 -1.09 -31.27
CA VAL A 19 -4.55 -1.63 -30.22
C VAL A 19 -3.74 -2.37 -29.15
N HIS A 20 -2.74 -3.16 -29.54
CA HIS A 20 -1.89 -3.86 -28.58
C HIS A 20 -1.14 -2.88 -27.66
N LEU A 21 -0.53 -1.83 -28.23
CA LEU A 21 0.16 -0.80 -27.46
C LEU A 21 -0.79 -0.09 -26.48
N LEU A 22 -2.01 0.22 -26.92
CA LEU A 22 -3.02 0.83 -26.07
C LEU A 22 -3.38 -0.08 -24.88
N ILE A 23 -3.54 -1.39 -25.11
CA ILE A 23 -3.85 -2.35 -24.06
C ILE A 23 -2.72 -2.40 -23.02
N LEU A 24 -1.46 -2.42 -23.46
CA LEU A 24 -0.31 -2.41 -22.53
C LEU A 24 -0.30 -1.18 -21.64
N TRP A 25 -0.54 0.01 -22.20
CA TRP A 25 -0.63 1.24 -21.41
C TRP A 25 -1.83 1.25 -20.47
N CYS A 26 -2.99 0.76 -20.91
CA CYS A 26 -4.18 0.63 -20.07
C CYS A 26 -3.94 -0.33 -18.90
N GLY A 27 -3.32 -1.49 -19.15
CA GLY A 27 -2.93 -2.46 -18.12
C GLY A 27 -1.97 -1.87 -17.10
N PHE A 28 -0.91 -1.23 -17.57
CA PHE A 28 0.07 -0.52 -16.73
C PHE A 28 -0.60 0.53 -15.84
N LEU A 29 -1.35 1.47 -16.44
CA LEU A 29 -2.00 2.55 -15.68
C LEU A 29 -3.06 2.03 -14.71
N GLY A 30 -3.88 1.09 -15.15
CA GLY A 30 -4.91 0.46 -14.32
C GLY A 30 -4.32 -0.24 -13.11
N ALA A 31 -3.21 -0.96 -13.28
CA ALA A 31 -2.55 -1.66 -12.19
C ALA A 31 -1.93 -0.69 -11.16
N TRP A 32 -1.32 0.41 -11.59
CA TRP A 32 -0.83 1.43 -10.65
C TRP A 32 -1.96 2.15 -9.90
N LEU A 33 -3.13 2.30 -10.51
CA LEU A 33 -4.33 2.78 -9.80
C LEU A 33 -4.79 1.79 -8.72
N LEU A 34 -4.66 0.47 -8.95
CA LEU A 34 -4.93 -0.55 -7.93
C LEU A 34 -3.92 -0.53 -6.77
N VAL A 35 -2.76 0.11 -6.92
CA VAL A 35 -1.82 0.38 -5.82
C VAL A 35 -2.24 1.65 -5.06
N ALA A 36 -2.51 2.73 -5.80
CA ALA A 36 -2.83 4.03 -5.21
C ALA A 36 -4.20 4.03 -4.49
N GLY A 37 -5.20 3.33 -5.03
CA GLY A 37 -6.56 3.28 -4.50
C GLY A 37 -6.62 2.75 -3.05
N PRO A 38 -6.11 1.54 -2.76
CA PRO A 38 -6.04 1.00 -1.40
C PRO A 38 -5.27 1.87 -0.43
N LEU A 39 -4.16 2.49 -0.85
CA LEU A 39 -3.40 3.42 -0.02
C LEU A 39 -4.22 4.66 0.36
N PHE A 40 -4.99 5.18 -0.59
CA PHE A 40 -5.88 6.31 -0.35
C PHE A 40 -7.07 5.93 0.54
N GLN A 41 -7.71 4.78 0.29
CA GLN A 41 -8.83 4.27 1.08
C GLN A 41 -8.42 3.94 2.52
N ALA A 42 -7.30 3.23 2.71
CA ALA A 42 -6.73 2.99 4.03
C ALA A 42 -6.58 4.29 4.80
N ARG A 43 -6.06 5.32 4.13
CA ARG A 43 -5.84 6.60 4.77
C ARG A 43 -7.13 7.32 5.17
N LEU A 44 -8.20 7.20 4.36
CA LEU A 44 -9.50 7.77 4.72
C LEU A 44 -10.10 7.06 5.93
N GLU A 45 -10.13 5.73 5.92
CA GLU A 45 -10.70 4.94 7.01
C GLU A 45 -9.90 5.05 8.31
N LEU A 46 -8.57 5.05 8.24
CA LEU A 46 -7.72 5.16 9.43
C LEU A 46 -7.78 6.57 10.05
N ARG A 47 -8.06 7.61 9.25
CA ARG A 47 -8.24 8.97 9.78
C ARG A 47 -9.51 9.12 10.63
N GLU A 48 -10.53 8.31 10.39
CA GLU A 48 -11.75 8.31 11.21
C GLU A 48 -11.47 7.81 12.63
N GLU A 49 -10.46 6.95 12.77
CA GLU A 49 -10.07 6.32 14.03
C GLU A 49 -8.78 6.94 14.64
N ASP A 50 -8.21 7.99 14.02
CA ASP A 50 -6.89 8.57 14.38
C ASP A 50 -6.86 9.07 15.84
N PHE A 51 -7.92 9.73 16.31
CA PHE A 51 -7.99 10.24 17.69
C PHE A 51 -8.06 9.12 18.74
N GLU A 52 -8.74 8.03 18.42
CA GLU A 52 -8.82 6.85 19.28
C GLU A 52 -7.48 6.12 19.27
N ALA A 53 -6.85 5.97 18.10
CA ALA A 53 -5.54 5.37 17.95
C ALA A 53 -4.45 6.12 18.72
N ASP A 54 -4.46 7.46 18.73
CA ASP A 54 -3.51 8.26 19.51
C ASP A 54 -3.71 8.11 21.02
N ARG A 55 -4.97 8.06 21.49
CA ARG A 55 -5.30 7.77 22.90
C ARG A 55 -4.80 6.39 23.30
N ILE A 56 -5.09 5.37 22.49
CA ILE A 56 -4.67 3.99 22.71
C ILE A 56 -3.14 3.90 22.74
N ARG A 57 -2.45 4.56 21.79
CA ARG A 57 -0.99 4.57 21.74
C ARG A 57 -0.38 5.21 22.99
N ALA A 58 -0.98 6.26 23.53
CA ALA A 58 -0.55 6.85 24.80
C ALA A 58 -0.68 5.86 25.95
N SER A 59 -1.82 5.17 26.08
CA SER A 59 -2.04 4.13 27.09
C SER A 59 -1.07 2.95 26.94
N MET A 60 -0.76 2.53 25.70
CA MET A 60 0.20 1.45 25.43
C MET A 60 1.65 1.80 25.81
N GLN A 61 2.03 3.09 25.78
CA GLN A 61 3.37 3.53 26.19
C GLN A 61 3.61 3.42 27.69
N GLU A 62 2.55 3.30 28.49
CA GLU A 62 2.64 3.10 29.93
C GLU A 62 3.01 1.64 30.28
N VAL A 63 2.83 0.71 29.34
CA VAL A 63 3.20 -0.70 29.52
C VAL A 63 4.69 -0.90 29.18
N PRO A 64 5.51 -1.45 30.10
CA PRO A 64 6.92 -1.69 29.81
C PRO A 64 7.08 -2.68 28.65
N PRO A 65 8.01 -2.43 27.70
CA PRO A 65 8.19 -3.28 26.53
C PRO A 65 8.61 -4.71 26.93
N PRO A 66 8.25 -5.72 26.11
CA PRO A 66 8.61 -7.10 26.41
C PRO A 66 10.13 -7.24 26.47
N ARG A 67 10.63 -7.95 27.49
CA ARG A 67 12.05 -8.22 27.63
C ARG A 67 12.55 -8.96 26.38
N GLU A 68 13.58 -8.42 25.72
CA GLU A 68 14.15 -9.04 24.52
C GLU A 68 14.73 -10.42 24.83
N VAL A 69 14.42 -11.41 23.97
CA VAL A 69 15.03 -12.74 24.05
C VAL A 69 16.48 -12.63 23.61
N SER A 70 17.41 -12.99 24.50
CA SER A 70 18.84 -12.94 24.20
C SER A 70 19.17 -13.70 22.91
N SER A 71 20.00 -13.10 22.05
CA SER A 71 20.46 -13.69 20.79
C SER A 71 21.22 -15.00 20.98
N TRP A 72 21.70 -15.33 22.19
CA TRP A 72 22.30 -16.62 22.49
C TRP A 72 21.32 -17.79 22.32
N TRP A 73 20.02 -17.56 22.45
CA TRP A 73 19.00 -18.59 22.20
C TRP A 73 18.81 -18.91 20.72
N LEU A 74 19.31 -18.09 19.79
CA LEU A 74 19.23 -18.38 18.34
C LEU A 74 19.97 -19.67 17.96
N LEU A 75 20.95 -20.10 18.78
CA LEU A 75 21.64 -21.39 18.64
C LEU A 75 20.70 -22.59 18.83
N LEU A 76 19.55 -22.37 19.46
CA LEU A 76 18.49 -23.36 19.67
C LEU A 76 17.15 -22.79 19.15
N PRO A 77 16.89 -22.88 17.83
CA PRO A 77 15.70 -22.28 17.21
C PRO A 77 14.36 -22.65 17.88
N PRO A 78 14.11 -23.91 18.29
CA PRO A 78 12.87 -24.26 18.98
C PRO A 78 12.71 -23.55 20.33
N VAL A 79 13.80 -23.40 21.09
CA VAL A 79 13.78 -22.77 22.42
C VAL A 79 13.62 -21.26 22.29
N TRP A 80 14.29 -20.64 21.32
CA TRP A 80 14.11 -19.22 21.00
C TRP A 80 12.67 -18.92 20.63
N TRP A 81 12.07 -19.75 19.76
CA TRP A 81 10.67 -19.59 19.35
C TRP A 81 9.72 -19.71 20.55
N TRP A 82 9.90 -20.73 21.38
CA TRP A 82 9.08 -20.92 22.58
C TRP A 82 9.21 -19.78 23.60
N LEU A 83 10.43 -19.32 23.89
CA LEU A 83 10.67 -18.18 24.78
C LEU A 83 10.08 -16.89 24.22
N ARG A 84 10.17 -16.69 22.90
CA ARG A 84 9.58 -15.52 22.23
C ARG A 84 8.06 -15.56 22.30
N HIS A 85 7.45 -16.73 22.09
CA HIS A 85 6.01 -16.91 22.14
C HIS A 85 5.48 -16.64 23.55
N ARG A 86 6.08 -17.27 24.56
CA ARG A 86 5.68 -17.06 25.96
C ARG A 86 5.80 -15.60 26.40
N ARG A 87 6.87 -14.89 26.03
CA ARG A 87 7.04 -13.47 26.36
C ARG A 87 6.07 -12.56 25.61
N HIS A 88 5.62 -12.99 24.42
CA HIS A 88 4.57 -12.29 23.68
C HIS A 88 3.23 -12.44 24.39
N GLU A 89 2.88 -13.64 24.83
CA GLU A 89 1.66 -13.90 25.61
C GLU A 89 1.66 -13.11 26.92
N GLU A 90 2.76 -13.15 27.69
CA GLU A 90 2.90 -12.38 28.94
C GLU A 90 2.75 -10.86 28.71
N PHE A 91 3.22 -10.34 27.57
CA PHE A 91 3.07 -8.94 27.20
C PHE A 91 1.65 -8.61 26.73
N GLU A 92 1.01 -9.50 25.96
CA GLU A 92 -0.39 -9.36 25.56
C GLU A 92 -1.31 -9.35 26.77
N GLU A 93 -1.10 -10.25 27.74
CA GLU A 93 -1.84 -10.28 29.00
C GLU A 93 -1.64 -8.99 29.81
N ALA A 94 -0.39 -8.52 29.94
CA ALA A 94 -0.08 -7.27 30.64
C ALA A 94 -0.71 -6.05 29.95
N MET A 95 -0.73 -6.03 28.62
CA MET A 95 -1.36 -4.98 27.82
C MET A 95 -2.88 -5.02 27.97
N LEU A 96 -3.51 -6.19 27.84
CA LEU A 96 -4.96 -6.38 28.04
C LEU A 96 -5.40 -5.97 29.45
N ALA A 97 -4.55 -6.14 30.46
CA ALA A 97 -4.84 -5.69 31.81
C ALA A 97 -4.80 -4.15 32.00
N HIS A 98 -4.14 -3.42 31.10
CA HIS A 98 -3.98 -1.96 31.19
C HIS A 98 -4.88 -1.18 30.23
N ILE A 99 -5.38 -1.80 29.15
CA ILE A 99 -6.27 -1.17 28.20
C ILE A 99 -7.73 -1.47 28.54
N SER A 100 -8.62 -0.50 28.32
CA SER A 100 -10.06 -0.77 28.43
C SER A 100 -10.52 -1.70 27.29
N ASP A 101 -11.58 -2.47 27.53
CA ASP A 101 -12.18 -3.31 26.48
C ASP A 101 -12.62 -2.49 25.25
N GLU A 102 -13.06 -1.25 25.48
CA GLU A 102 -13.42 -0.29 24.44
C GLU A 102 -12.20 0.13 23.61
N ASP A 103 -11.08 0.44 24.25
CA ASP A 103 -9.82 0.79 23.60
C ASP A 103 -9.23 -0.39 22.81
N TYR A 104 -9.33 -1.62 23.35
CA TYR A 104 -8.91 -2.82 22.63
C TYR A 104 -9.75 -3.07 21.38
N ALA A 105 -11.07 -2.94 21.49
CA ALA A 105 -11.98 -3.12 20.36
C ALA A 105 -11.69 -2.10 19.25
N ALA A 106 -11.50 -0.83 19.61
CA ALA A 106 -11.11 0.23 18.68
C ALA A 106 -9.76 -0.06 18.00
N PHE A 107 -8.73 -0.46 18.76
CA PHE A 107 -7.43 -0.83 18.22
C PHE A 107 -7.50 -2.03 17.27
N SER A 108 -8.28 -3.05 17.63
CA SER A 108 -8.47 -4.25 16.82
C SER A 108 -9.19 -3.92 15.50
N SER A 109 -10.23 -3.06 15.55
CA SER A 109 -10.91 -2.54 14.35
C SER A 109 -9.91 -1.83 13.42
N PHE A 110 -9.12 -0.90 13.97
CA PHE A 110 -8.09 -0.16 13.23
C PHE A 110 -7.11 -1.09 12.53
N MET A 111 -6.56 -2.06 13.29
CA MET A 111 -5.60 -3.02 12.75
C MET A 111 -6.21 -3.92 11.68
N ASN A 112 -7.46 -4.33 11.83
CA ASN A 112 -8.16 -5.15 10.84
C ASN A 112 -8.38 -4.39 9.53
N LYS A 113 -8.80 -3.11 9.60
CA LYS A 113 -8.91 -2.23 8.43
C LYS A 113 -7.57 -2.03 7.75
N ALA A 114 -6.54 -1.67 8.52
CA ALA A 114 -5.19 -1.47 8.01
C ALA A 114 -4.65 -2.72 7.30
N ARG A 115 -4.78 -3.90 7.93
CA ARG A 115 -4.36 -5.18 7.33
C ARG A 115 -5.13 -5.50 6.06
N GLY A 116 -6.44 -5.26 6.04
CA GLY A 116 -7.27 -5.44 4.85
C GLY A 116 -6.72 -4.65 3.67
N TRP A 117 -6.47 -3.36 3.86
CA TRP A 117 -5.95 -2.52 2.79
C TRP A 117 -4.49 -2.83 2.40
N VAL A 118 -3.64 -3.25 3.35
CA VAL A 118 -2.29 -3.72 3.04
C VAL A 118 -2.33 -4.94 2.11
N LEU A 119 -3.22 -5.90 2.37
CA LEU A 119 -3.35 -7.09 1.52
C LEU A 119 -3.80 -6.70 0.10
N VAL A 120 -4.80 -5.82 -0.02
CA VAL A 120 -5.28 -5.35 -1.32
C VAL A 120 -4.20 -4.56 -2.06
N GLY A 121 -3.51 -3.65 -1.38
CA GLY A 121 -2.41 -2.86 -1.96
C GLY A 121 -1.24 -3.72 -2.41
N LEU A 122 -0.90 -4.78 -1.65
CA LEU A 122 0.11 -5.76 -2.05
C LEU A 122 -0.32 -6.53 -3.30
N GLY A 123 -1.58 -6.96 -3.37
CA GLY A 123 -2.15 -7.57 -4.58
C GLY A 123 -2.05 -6.65 -5.79
N GLY A 124 -2.43 -5.37 -5.63
CA GLY A 124 -2.28 -4.35 -6.65
C GLY A 124 -0.83 -4.16 -7.09
N LEU A 125 0.13 -4.18 -6.16
CA LEU A 125 1.56 -4.02 -6.45
C LEU A 125 2.12 -5.19 -7.27
N LEU A 126 1.68 -6.42 -6.97
CA LEU A 126 2.08 -7.60 -7.76
C LEU A 126 1.54 -7.51 -9.20
N ILE A 127 0.28 -7.07 -9.37
CA ILE A 127 -0.29 -6.83 -10.70
C ILE A 127 0.47 -5.71 -11.41
N ALA A 128 0.75 -4.60 -10.72
CA ALA A 128 1.50 -3.48 -11.29
C ALA A 128 2.91 -3.88 -11.74
N ALA A 129 3.61 -4.72 -10.97
CA ALA A 129 4.90 -5.26 -11.36
C ALA A 129 4.78 -6.10 -12.65
N LYS A 130 3.78 -7.00 -12.72
CA LYS A 130 3.52 -7.81 -13.93
C LYS A 130 3.21 -6.95 -15.16
N GLU A 131 2.28 -6.01 -15.04
CA GLU A 131 1.89 -5.13 -16.17
C GLU A 131 3.02 -4.18 -16.59
N THR A 132 3.86 -3.74 -15.64
CA THR A 132 5.08 -2.96 -15.95
C THR A 132 6.08 -3.80 -16.72
N TRP A 133 6.22 -5.09 -16.39
CA TRP A 133 7.07 -6.00 -17.16
C TRP A 133 6.53 -6.19 -18.58
N GLU A 134 5.23 -6.45 -18.74
CA GLU A 134 4.61 -6.62 -20.07
C GLU A 134 4.72 -5.35 -20.94
N LEU A 135 4.62 -4.16 -20.34
CA LEU A 135 4.85 -2.90 -21.06
C LEU A 135 6.30 -2.79 -21.56
N VAL A 136 7.27 -3.12 -20.70
CA VAL A 136 8.71 -3.08 -21.04
C VAL A 136 9.04 -4.11 -22.13
N GLU A 137 8.52 -5.33 -22.00
CA GLU A 137 8.71 -6.41 -22.97
C GLU A 137 8.04 -6.09 -24.31
N GLY A 138 6.80 -5.61 -24.30
CA GLY A 138 6.07 -5.25 -25.51
C GLY A 138 6.65 -4.06 -26.29
N ASN A 139 7.49 -3.25 -25.66
CA ASN A 139 8.24 -2.17 -26.31
C ASN A 139 9.73 -2.51 -26.54
N GLU A 140 10.15 -3.74 -26.21
CA GLU A 140 11.54 -4.21 -26.30
C GLU A 140 12.54 -3.33 -25.52
N TRP A 141 12.10 -2.74 -24.40
CA TRP A 141 12.94 -1.85 -23.60
C TRP A 141 13.95 -2.62 -22.74
N PRO A 142 15.11 -2.01 -22.41
CA PRO A 142 16.08 -2.64 -21.51
C PRO A 142 15.50 -2.89 -20.12
N THR A 143 15.91 -3.98 -19.46
CA THR A 143 15.46 -4.39 -18.11
C THR A 143 15.65 -3.31 -17.04
N VAL A 144 16.60 -2.38 -17.19
CA VAL A 144 16.75 -1.25 -16.26
C VAL A 144 15.51 -0.36 -16.22
N VAL A 145 14.80 -0.22 -17.35
CA VAL A 145 13.59 0.60 -17.46
C VAL A 145 12.47 0.01 -16.58
N PHE A 146 12.35 -1.31 -16.51
CA PHE A 146 11.41 -1.97 -15.59
C PHE A 146 11.62 -1.54 -14.14
N TRP A 147 12.85 -1.64 -13.64
CA TRP A 147 13.16 -1.26 -12.25
C TRP A 147 12.93 0.22 -11.99
N LEU A 148 13.24 1.08 -12.98
CA LEU A 148 12.99 2.52 -12.88
C LEU A 148 11.50 2.84 -12.82
N LEU A 149 10.68 2.24 -13.70
CA LEU A 149 9.23 2.42 -13.71
C LEU A 149 8.58 1.86 -12.44
N LEU A 150 9.05 0.70 -11.95
CA LEU A 150 8.57 0.12 -10.70
C LEU A 150 8.87 1.03 -9.50
N ALA A 151 10.11 1.50 -9.37
CA ALA A 151 10.50 2.43 -8.32
C ALA A 151 9.71 3.75 -8.43
N LEU A 152 9.56 4.29 -9.64
CA LEU A 152 8.81 5.52 -9.89
C LEU A 152 7.34 5.37 -9.53
N GLY A 153 6.70 4.25 -9.88
CA GLY A 153 5.31 3.98 -9.55
C GLY A 153 5.08 3.87 -8.03
N ILE A 154 5.98 3.18 -7.31
CA ILE A 154 5.94 3.10 -5.84
C ILE A 154 6.08 4.51 -5.23
N LEU A 155 7.07 5.28 -5.69
CA LEU A 155 7.29 6.65 -5.23
C LEU A 155 6.09 7.55 -5.54
N ALA A 156 5.49 7.42 -6.71
CA ALA A 156 4.31 8.18 -7.11
C ALA A 156 3.10 7.84 -6.25
N ALA A 157 2.87 6.56 -5.94
CA ALA A 157 1.78 6.13 -5.07
C ALA A 157 1.95 6.68 -3.63
N ILE A 158 3.17 6.59 -3.07
CA ILE A 158 3.49 7.15 -1.75
C ILE A 158 3.35 8.69 -1.77
N ALA A 159 3.87 9.35 -2.80
CA ALA A 159 3.80 10.80 -2.94
C ALA A 159 2.35 11.28 -3.07
N HIS A 160 1.52 10.57 -3.83
CA HIS A 160 0.09 10.87 -3.96
C HIS A 160 -0.60 10.84 -2.60
N THR A 161 -0.39 9.78 -1.82
CA THR A 161 -0.90 9.69 -0.45
C THR A 161 -0.35 10.83 0.42
N ALA A 162 0.96 11.08 0.43
CA ALA A 162 1.57 12.15 1.23
C ALA A 162 1.06 13.56 0.88
N LEU A 163 0.88 13.86 -0.42
CA LEU A 163 0.36 15.14 -0.89
C LEU A 163 -1.11 15.31 -0.49
N SER A 164 -1.90 14.25 -0.56
CA SER A 164 -3.27 14.26 -0.06
C SER A 164 -3.33 14.57 1.45
N ILE A 165 -2.35 14.15 2.27
CA ILE A 165 -2.31 14.52 3.70
C ILE A 165 -2.19 16.04 3.82
N ARG A 166 -1.30 16.63 3.02
CA ARG A 166 -0.98 18.05 3.10
C ARG A 166 -2.14 18.93 2.61
N SER A 167 -2.86 18.52 1.57
CA SER A 167 -4.03 19.26 1.09
C SER A 167 -5.12 19.31 2.15
N ASP A 168 -5.43 18.18 2.79
CA ASP A 168 -6.50 18.12 3.79
C ASP A 168 -6.20 19.01 5.00
N ARG A 169 -4.94 19.03 5.45
CA ARG A 169 -4.52 19.93 6.55
C ARG A 169 -4.68 21.41 6.17
N ARG A 170 -4.34 21.78 4.93
CA ARG A 170 -4.51 23.16 4.43
C ARG A 170 -5.98 23.55 4.38
N GLU A 171 -6.85 22.65 3.94
CA GLU A 171 -8.29 22.88 3.90
C GLU A 171 -8.90 23.01 5.30
N ALA A 172 -8.48 22.18 6.26
CA ALA A 172 -8.91 22.27 7.64
C ALA A 172 -8.56 23.63 8.27
N VAL A 173 -7.32 24.09 8.08
CA VAL A 173 -6.86 25.41 8.55
C VAL A 173 -7.64 26.54 7.88
N ARG A 174 -7.89 26.45 6.56
CA ARG A 174 -8.69 27.45 5.83
C ARG A 174 -10.13 27.50 6.35
N ARG A 175 -10.76 26.36 6.63
CA ARG A 175 -12.13 26.29 7.18
C ARG A 175 -12.21 26.88 8.59
N GLN A 176 -11.20 26.70 9.44
CA GLN A 176 -11.13 27.31 10.77
C GLN A 176 -10.96 28.84 10.68
N GLY A 177 -10.13 29.34 9.76
CA GLY A 177 -9.96 30.77 9.53
C GLY A 177 -11.21 31.47 8.98
N VAL A 178 -12.00 30.80 8.15
CA VAL A 178 -13.30 31.32 7.65
C VAL A 178 -14.39 31.31 8.73
N ARG A 179 -14.28 30.46 9.76
CA ARG A 179 -15.20 30.38 10.90
C ARG A 179 -14.75 31.21 12.13
N GLY A 180 -13.85 32.18 11.95
CA GLY A 180 -13.52 33.19 12.98
C GLY A 180 -14.79 33.91 13.48
N PRO A 181 -14.79 34.43 14.73
CA PRO A 181 -15.97 34.53 15.58
C PRO A 181 -17.06 35.42 14.97
N VAL A 182 -18.21 34.82 14.69
CA VAL A 182 -19.47 35.56 14.58
C VAL A 182 -19.97 35.74 16.02
N GLY A 183 -19.77 36.94 16.57
CA GLY A 183 -20.42 37.39 17.80
C GLY A 183 -19.47 37.62 18.99
N GLY A 184 -19.01 38.86 19.11
CA GLY A 184 -18.77 39.53 20.39
C GLY A 184 -19.82 40.62 20.56
#